data_AF-A0A9P4IZJ8-F1
#
_entry.id   AF-A0A9P4IZJ8-F1
#
_cell.length_a   1.000
_cell.length_b   1.000
_cell.length_c   1.000
_cell.angle_alpha   90.00
_cell.angle_beta   90.00
_cell.angle_gamma   90.00
#
_symmetry.space_group_name_H-M   'P 1'
#
loop_
_entity.id
_entity.type
_entity.pdbx_description
1 polymer ?
#
loop_
_entity_poly.entity_id
_entity_poly.type
_entity_poly.pdbx_seq_one_letter_code
_entity_poly.pdbx_strand_id
1 'polypeptide(L)'
;MIVTVHSAEGQLEKIISGVELTAFRTALVTSCVLRHSLHRDSRLHGGSHVVIFGSGNLAKYHTRLSLKIVKVNSVTLVNRGESRLQGLTWLKDLQHQCSDMQFSILA
;
A
#
# COMPACT_ATOMS: atom_id res chain seq x y z
N MET A 1 18.58 4.76 -4.41
CA MET A 1 17.98 5.57 -5.49
C MET A 1 17.61 6.93 -4.91
N ILE A 2 17.97 8.02 -5.59
CA ILE A 2 17.66 9.40 -5.15
C ILE A 2 16.80 10.08 -6.20
N VAL A 3 16.03 11.07 -5.78
CA VAL A 3 15.32 11.98 -6.68
C VAL A 3 15.81 13.39 -6.38
N THR A 4 16.30 14.07 -7.40
CA THR A 4 16.75 15.45 -7.34
C THR A 4 15.67 16.36 -7.88
N VAL A 5 15.27 17.37 -7.11
CA VAL A 5 14.32 18.40 -7.52
C VAL A 5 15.11 19.63 -7.94
N HIS A 6 14.81 20.15 -9.12
CA HIS A 6 15.44 21.34 -9.67
C HIS A 6 14.39 22.43 -9.93
N SER A 7 14.79 23.69 -9.85
CA SER A 7 13.97 24.82 -10.27
C SER A 7 13.77 24.81 -11.79
N ALA A 8 12.85 25.64 -12.29
CA ALA A 8 12.62 25.78 -13.73
C ALA A 8 13.85 26.31 -14.48
N GLU A 9 14.71 27.08 -13.78
CA GLU A 9 15.99 27.62 -14.26
C GLU A 9 17.14 26.60 -14.15
N GLY A 10 16.86 25.37 -13.70
CA GLY A 10 17.83 24.27 -13.64
C GLY A 10 18.67 24.22 -12.38
N GLN A 11 18.37 25.02 -11.35
CA GLN A 11 19.13 25.01 -10.09
C GLN A 11 18.68 23.84 -9.21
N LEU A 12 19.63 23.12 -8.61
CA LEU A 12 19.31 22.02 -7.68
C LEU A 12 18.72 22.57 -6.38
N GLU A 13 17.48 22.21 -6.07
CA GLU A 13 16.78 22.68 -4.87
C GLU A 13 16.81 21.63 -3.74
N LYS A 14 16.55 20.36 -4.06
CA LYS A 14 16.39 19.30 -3.05
C LYS A 14 16.87 17.95 -3.55
N ILE A 15 17.31 17.11 -2.60
CA ILE A 15 17.60 15.70 -2.81
C ILE A 15 16.70 14.90 -1.87
N ILE A 16 15.92 13.98 -2.42
CA ILE A 16 14.93 13.19 -1.69
C ILE A 16 15.26 11.70 -1.83
N SER A 17 15.01 10.92 -0.77
CA SER A 17 15.08 9.46 -0.84
C SER A 17 14.08 8.93 -1.87
N GLY A 18 14.59 8.36 -2.96
CA GLY A 18 13.77 7.83 -4.04
C GLY A 18 13.10 6.50 -3.70
N VAL A 19 13.56 5.80 -2.66
CA VAL A 19 13.06 4.45 -2.31
C VAL A 19 11.61 4.51 -1.85
N GLU A 20 11.29 5.36 -0.89
CA GLU A 20 9.92 5.51 -0.39
C GLU A 20 9.01 6.13 -1.45
N LEU A 21 9.50 7.15 -2.16
CA LEU A 21 8.75 7.81 -3.22
C LEU A 21 8.38 6.84 -4.35
N THR A 22 9.29 5.94 -4.71
CA THR A 22 9.02 4.93 -5.74
C THR A 22 8.00 3.92 -5.25
N ALA A 23 8.15 3.42 -4.02
CA ALA A 23 7.19 2.47 -3.47
C ALA A 23 5.79 3.09 -3.36
N PHE A 24 5.70 4.33 -2.89
CA PHE A 24 4.45 5.06 -2.78
C PHE A 24 3.80 5.32 -4.15
N ARG A 25 4.53 5.90 -5.12
CA ARG A 25 3.95 6.23 -6.43
C ARG A 25 3.47 4.99 -7.18
N THR A 26 4.21 3.87 -7.09
CA THR A 26 3.80 2.60 -7.72
C THR A 26 2.51 2.08 -7.11
N ALA A 27 2.39 2.12 -5.78
CA ALA A 27 1.17 1.73 -5.10
C ALA A 27 0.00 2.67 -5.45
N LEU A 28 0.25 3.98 -5.50
CA LEU A 28 -0.75 5.00 -5.83
C LEU A 28 -1.34 4.82 -7.23
N VAL A 29 -0.50 4.57 -8.25
CA VAL A 29 -0.97 4.31 -9.62
C VAL A 29 -1.94 3.12 -9.64
N THR A 30 -1.57 2.02 -8.98
CA THR A 30 -2.42 0.83 -8.89
C THR A 30 -3.75 1.13 -8.18
N SER A 31 -3.71 1.91 -7.10
CA SER A 31 -4.91 2.28 -6.37
C SER A 31 -5.81 3.25 -7.14
N CYS A 32 -5.26 4.13 -7.98
CA CYS A 32 -6.05 4.97 -8.88
C CYS A 32 -6.81 4.11 -9.91
N VAL A 33 -6.14 3.11 -10.49
CA VAL A 33 -6.79 2.15 -11.40
C VAL A 33 -7.89 1.40 -10.67
N LEU A 34 -7.60 0.87 -9.47
CA LEU A 34 -8.58 0.17 -8.64
C LEU A 34 -9.81 1.05 -8.35
N ARG A 35 -9.60 2.31 -7.92
CA ARG A 35 -10.68 3.26 -7.67
C ARG A 35 -11.54 3.46 -8.91
N HIS A 36 -10.91 3.69 -10.05
CA HIS A 36 -11.61 3.93 -11.31
C HIS A 36 -12.43 2.70 -11.74
N SER A 37 -11.87 1.50 -11.65
CA SER A 37 -12.57 0.26 -11.96
C SER A 37 -13.77 0.02 -11.03
N LEU A 38 -13.62 0.29 -9.73
CA LEU A 38 -14.69 0.11 -8.74
C LEU A 38 -15.86 1.09 -8.94
N HIS A 39 -15.59 2.33 -9.35
CA HIS A 39 -16.66 3.29 -9.64
C HIS A 39 -17.54 2.84 -10.82
N ARG A 40 -17.02 1.98 -11.71
CA ARG A 40 -17.75 1.48 -12.88
C ARG A 40 -18.56 0.20 -12.61
N ASP A 41 -18.31 -0.48 -11.49
CA ASP A 41 -18.99 -1.73 -11.14
C ASP A 41 -19.63 -1.64 -9.74
N SER A 42 -20.94 -1.38 -9.71
CA SER A 42 -21.74 -1.27 -8.50
C SER A 42 -21.71 -2.54 -7.63
N ARG A 43 -21.39 -3.71 -8.21
CA ARG A 43 -21.29 -4.98 -7.47
C ARG A 43 -20.10 -5.02 -6.51
N LEU A 44 -19.10 -4.17 -6.71
CA LEU A 44 -17.88 -4.14 -5.89
C LEU A 44 -17.99 -3.19 -4.68
N HIS A 45 -19.17 -2.63 -4.40
CA HIS A 45 -19.41 -1.71 -3.28
C HIS A 45 -19.66 -2.42 -1.93
N GLY A 46 -19.83 -3.75 -1.92
CA GLY A 46 -20.18 -4.57 -0.76
C GLY A 46 -19.07 -4.83 0.27
N GLY A 47 -17.93 -4.15 0.15
CA GLY A 47 -16.74 -4.42 0.94
C GLY A 47 -15.87 -5.50 0.30
N SER A 48 -14.59 -5.17 0.07
CA SER A 48 -13.64 -6.03 -0.64
C SER A 48 -12.75 -6.81 0.31
N HIS A 49 -12.37 -8.02 -0.09
CA HIS A 49 -11.28 -8.77 0.53
C HIS A 49 -10.01 -8.51 -0.27
N VAL A 50 -9.01 -7.88 0.36
CA VAL A 50 -7.79 -7.45 -0.32
C VAL A 50 -6.67 -8.45 -0.05
N VAL A 51 -6.14 -9.06 -1.10
CA VAL A 51 -5.00 -9.99 -1.01
C VAL A 51 -3.75 -9.30 -1.53
N ILE A 52 -2.68 -9.28 -0.74
CA ILE A 52 -1.41 -8.65 -1.07
C ILE A 52 -0.31 -9.70 -1.02
N PHE A 53 0.37 -9.89 -2.14
CA PHE A 53 1.52 -10.77 -2.25
C PHE A 53 2.80 -9.99 -1.97
N GLY A 54 3.56 -10.44 -0.96
CA GLY A 54 4.78 -9.83 -0.46
C GLY A 54 4.57 -9.03 0.84
N SER A 55 5.67 -8.74 1.53
CA SER A 55 5.70 -8.08 2.85
C SER A 55 6.56 -6.81 2.92
N GLY A 56 7.10 -6.36 1.77
CA GLY A 56 8.01 -5.22 1.69
C GLY A 56 7.34 -3.84 1.70
N ASN A 57 8.13 -2.79 1.43
CA ASN A 57 7.64 -1.41 1.40
C ASN A 57 6.49 -1.16 0.42
N LEU A 58 6.47 -1.86 -0.73
CA LEU A 58 5.35 -1.80 -1.67
C LEU A 58 4.06 -2.33 -1.02
N ALA A 59 4.12 -3.51 -0.40
CA ALA A 59 2.98 -4.11 0.30
C ALA A 59 2.41 -3.16 1.35
N LYS A 60 3.27 -2.52 2.16
CA LYS A 60 2.88 -1.47 3.12
C LYS A 60 2.01 -0.38 2.47
N TYR A 61 2.46 0.20 1.37
CA TYR A 61 1.71 1.28 0.72
C TYR A 61 0.44 0.77 0.02
N HIS A 62 0.47 -0.40 -0.61
CA HIS A 62 -0.72 -1.02 -1.20
C HIS A 62 -1.79 -1.30 -0.16
N THR A 63 -1.42 -1.84 1.02
CA THR A 63 -2.36 -2.03 2.13
C THR A 63 -2.95 -0.69 2.54
N ARG A 64 -2.11 0.29 2.90
CA ARG A 64 -2.54 1.61 3.39
C ARG A 64 -3.47 2.32 2.41
N LEU A 65 -3.17 2.28 1.12
CA LEU A 65 -3.97 2.95 0.10
C LEU A 65 -5.29 2.21 -0.16
N SER A 66 -5.29 0.88 -0.17
CA SER A 66 -6.52 0.09 -0.35
C SER A 66 -7.54 0.42 0.75
N LEU A 67 -7.09 0.46 2.01
CA LEU A 67 -7.94 0.83 3.16
C LEU A 67 -8.52 2.24 3.08
N LYS A 68 -7.89 3.15 2.35
CA LYS A 68 -8.36 4.53 2.18
C LYS A 68 -9.29 4.73 0.99
N ILE A 69 -9.20 3.87 -0.01
CA ILE A 69 -9.81 4.10 -1.33
C ILE A 69 -11.05 3.25 -1.54
N VAL A 70 -11.13 2.10 -0.86
CA VAL A 70 -12.22 1.14 -1.03
C VAL A 70 -12.71 0.70 0.35
N LYS A 71 -13.97 0.30 0.46
CA LYS A 71 -14.44 -0.37 1.68
C LYS A 71 -13.79 -1.75 1.73
N VAL A 72 -12.95 -2.02 2.72
CA VAL A 72 -12.24 -3.29 2.88
C VAL A 72 -12.78 -4.01 4.11
N ASN A 73 -13.12 -5.29 3.96
CA ASN A 73 -13.58 -6.15 5.05
C ASN A 73 -12.43 -6.95 5.68
N SER A 74 -11.47 -7.38 4.84
CA SER A 74 -10.27 -8.06 5.31
C SER A 74 -9.07 -7.81 4.41
N VAL A 75 -7.88 -7.94 4.99
CA VAL A 75 -6.60 -7.92 4.28
C VAL A 75 -5.86 -9.22 4.55
N THR A 76 -5.44 -9.91 3.50
CA THR A 76 -4.58 -11.10 3.58
C THR A 76 -3.22 -10.78 3.00
N LEU A 77 -2.17 -10.92 3.80
CA LEU A 77 -0.78 -10.85 3.35
C LEU A 77 -0.24 -12.24 3.09
N VAL A 78 0.21 -12.47 1.86
CA VAL A 78 0.84 -13.72 1.43
C VAL A 78 2.33 -13.46 1.23
N ASN A 79 3.22 -14.12 1.98
CA ASN A 79 4.66 -13.91 1.80
C ASN A 79 5.45 -15.17 2.08
N ARG A 80 6.47 -15.46 1.25
CA ARG A 80 7.37 -16.60 1.48
C ARG A 80 8.14 -16.39 2.79
N GLY A 81 7.88 -17.22 3.78
CA GLY A 81 8.58 -17.24 5.07
C GLY A 81 7.89 -16.43 6.16
N GLU A 82 7.45 -17.15 7.20
CA GLU A 82 6.68 -16.62 8.33
C GLU A 82 7.47 -15.62 9.18
N SER A 83 8.78 -15.85 9.37
CA SER A 83 9.65 -14.99 10.19
C SER A 83 9.69 -13.55 9.70
N ARG A 84 9.56 -13.33 8.38
CA ARG A 84 9.55 -11.99 7.78
C ARG A 84 8.25 -11.23 8.02
N LEU A 85 7.16 -11.93 8.34
CA LEU A 85 5.84 -11.35 8.57
C LEU A 85 5.65 -10.93 10.04
N GLN A 86 6.15 -11.73 10.99
CA GLN A 86 6.03 -11.45 12.43
C GLN A 86 6.79 -10.18 12.89
N GLY A 87 7.86 -9.81 12.15
CA GLY A 87 8.68 -8.65 12.40
C GLY A 87 8.20 -7.33 11.79
N LEU A 88 7.07 -7.31 11.05
CA LEU A 88 6.60 -6.11 10.36
C LEU A 88 5.91 -5.15 11.34
N THR A 89 6.65 -4.17 11.85
CA THR A 89 6.10 -3.12 12.72
C THR A 89 4.95 -2.37 12.06
N TRP A 90 5.09 -2.02 10.77
CA TRP A 90 4.04 -1.31 10.03
C TRP A 90 2.70 -2.07 9.95
N LEU A 91 2.74 -3.42 9.98
CA LEU A 91 1.53 -4.24 9.96
C LEU A 91 0.85 -4.19 11.33
N LYS A 92 1.63 -4.26 12.41
CA LYS A 92 1.13 -4.11 13.79
C LYS A 92 0.51 -2.72 14.00
N ASP A 93 1.16 -1.67 13.50
CA ASP A 93 0.64 -0.30 13.56
C ASP A 93 -0.71 -0.19 12.83
N LEU A 94 -0.85 -0.85 11.67
CA LEU A 94 -2.10 -0.88 10.91
C LEU A 94 -3.20 -1.69 11.60
N GLN A 95 -2.86 -2.83 12.20
CA GLN A 95 -3.80 -3.63 12.98
C GLN A 95 -4.35 -2.82 14.16
N HIS A 96 -3.49 -2.05 14.84
CA HIS A 96 -3.93 -1.17 15.93
C HIS A 96 -4.82 -0.02 15.43
N GLN A 97 -4.55 0.53 14.24
CA GLN A 97 -5.35 1.62 13.65
C GLN A 97 -6.69 1.15 13.08
N CYS A 98 -6.85 -0.15 12.81
CA CYS A 98 -8.02 -0.73 12.16
C CYS A 98 -8.50 -1.97 12.95
N SER A 99 -8.96 -1.76 14.18
CA SER A 99 -9.40 -2.82 15.10
C SER A 99 -10.54 -3.69 14.55
N ASP A 100 -11.39 -3.10 13.70
CA ASP A 100 -12.61 -3.75 13.21
C ASP A 100 -12.35 -4.60 11.95
N MET A 101 -11.11 -4.64 11.47
CA MET A 101 -10.76 -5.30 10.21
C MET A 101 -9.95 -6.56 10.45
N GLN A 102 -10.29 -7.63 9.72
CA GLN A 102 -9.56 -8.89 9.81
C GLN A 102 -8.26 -8.83 9.00
N PHE A 103 -7.13 -9.08 9.66
CA PHE A 103 -5.84 -9.28 9.02
C PHE A 103 -5.45 -10.76 9.10
N SER A 104 -5.16 -11.38 7.97
CA SER A 104 -4.60 -12.74 7.93
C SER A 104 -3.23 -12.77 7.24
N ILE A 105 -2.40 -13.71 7.70
CA ILE A 105 -1.05 -13.91 7.18
C ILE A 105 -0.97 -15.35 6.66
N LEU A 106 -0.50 -15.52 5.43
CA LEU A 106 -0.27 -16.81 4.80
C LEU A 106 1.20 -16.87 4.37
N ALA A 107 1.94 -17.85 4.90
CA ALA A 107 3.38 -18.00 4.72
C ALA A 107 3.75 -19.16 3.80
#